data_AF-A0A3S4ERD6-F1
#
_entry.id   AF-A0A3S4ERD6-F1
#
_cell.length_a   1.000
_cell.length_b   1.000
_cell.length_c   1.000
_cell.angle_alpha   90.00
_cell.angle_beta   90.00
_cell.angle_gamma   90.00
#
_symmetry.space_group_name_H-M   'P 1'
#
loop_
_entity.id
_entity.type
_entity.pdbx_description
1 polymer ?
#
loop_
_entity_poly.entity_id
_entity_poly.type
_entity_poly.pdbx_seq_one_letter_code
_entity_poly.pdbx_strand_id
1 'polypeptide(L)'
;MTAATTKETTTPTGITEVTQVQKPVAAPAAIQAQLTAAHVTGADTAEMVKMSYTDKNGKTIDGGFGVKVGADIYAATKNKDGSFSINTTEYTDKDGNTKTALNQLGGADGKTEVVSIDGKTYNASKAAGHNFKAQPDLAEAAATTTENPLQKIDAALAQVDALRSDLGAVQNRFNSAITNLGNTVNNLSEARSRIEDSDYATEVSNMSRAQILQQAGTSVLAQANQVPQNVLSLLR
;
A
#
# COMPACT_ATOMS: atom_id res chain seq x y z
N MET A 1 42.69 31.19 13.66
CA MET A 1 42.66 30.00 14.54
C MET A 1 41.21 29.54 14.63
N THR A 2 40.87 28.57 13.81
CA THR A 2 39.53 28.03 13.61
C THR A 2 39.31 26.93 14.65
N ALA A 3 38.45 27.19 15.65
CA ALA A 3 38.10 26.19 16.66
C ALA A 3 37.14 25.17 16.04
N ALA A 4 37.61 23.94 15.90
CA ALA A 4 36.80 22.80 15.49
C ALA A 4 35.85 22.44 16.64
N THR A 5 34.55 22.61 16.43
CA THR A 5 33.51 22.01 17.27
C THR A 5 33.57 20.49 17.09
N THR A 6 34.17 19.81 18.07
CA THR A 6 34.09 18.37 18.24
C THR A 6 32.62 17.98 18.40
N LYS A 7 32.10 17.24 17.41
CA LYS A 7 30.79 16.61 17.46
C LYS A 7 30.88 15.50 18.52
N GLU A 8 30.48 15.82 19.75
CA GLU A 8 30.27 14.81 20.77
C GLU A 8 29.16 13.88 20.29
N THR A 9 29.53 12.68 19.85
CA THR A 9 28.64 11.55 19.69
C THR A 9 28.18 11.11 21.07
N THR A 10 27.15 11.79 21.60
CA THR A 10 26.44 11.31 22.78
C THR A 10 25.61 10.10 22.36
N THR A 11 26.11 8.91 22.67
CA THR A 11 25.36 7.64 22.56
C THR A 11 24.15 7.70 23.52
N PRO A 12 22.89 7.74 23.05
CA PRO A 12 21.75 7.85 23.95
C PRO A 12 21.10 6.49 24.24
N THR A 13 21.10 6.14 25.52
CA THR A 13 20.05 5.48 26.31
C THR A 13 19.22 4.35 25.69
N GLY A 14 19.79 3.15 25.67
CA GLY A 14 19.02 1.92 25.52
C GLY A 14 19.90 0.75 25.10
N ILE A 15 20.33 -0.02 26.10
CA ILE A 15 21.07 -1.30 26.03
C ILE A 15 22.54 -1.24 25.58
N THR A 16 23.39 -1.71 26.49
CA THR A 16 24.85 -1.71 26.46
C THR A 16 25.31 -3.08 25.96
N GLU A 17 25.90 -3.12 24.76
CA GLU A 17 26.79 -4.16 24.25
C GLU A 17 26.37 -5.65 24.31
N VAL A 18 26.80 -6.39 23.30
CA VAL A 18 26.86 -7.86 23.34
C VAL A 18 27.92 -8.25 24.37
N THR A 19 27.50 -8.40 25.63
CA THR A 19 28.43 -8.43 26.75
C THR A 19 28.69 -9.87 27.21
N GLN A 20 29.68 -10.48 26.56
CA GLN A 20 30.42 -11.70 26.93
C GLN A 20 29.98 -13.02 26.29
N VAL A 21 30.87 -13.48 25.39
CA VAL A 21 31.06 -14.86 24.97
C VAL A 21 31.53 -15.69 26.17
N GLN A 22 30.80 -16.73 26.58
CA GLN A 22 31.38 -17.78 27.44
C GLN A 22 32.60 -18.41 26.76
N LYS A 23 33.62 -18.81 27.55
CA LYS A 23 34.95 -19.26 27.10
C LYS A 23 34.95 -19.80 25.66
N PRO A 24 35.50 -19.04 24.70
CA PRO A 24 35.42 -19.40 23.30
C PRO A 24 36.02 -20.79 23.04
N VAL A 25 35.37 -21.54 22.15
CA VAL A 25 35.89 -22.82 21.64
C VAL A 25 36.10 -22.68 20.15
N ALA A 26 37.22 -23.17 19.62
CA ALA A 26 37.47 -23.14 18.18
C ALA A 26 36.28 -23.74 17.40
N ALA A 27 35.83 -23.06 16.35
CA ALA A 27 34.71 -23.51 15.54
C ALA A 27 35.06 -24.80 14.77
N PRO A 28 34.10 -25.74 14.60
CA PRO A 28 34.32 -26.92 13.77
C PRO A 28 34.71 -26.55 12.33
N ALA A 29 35.54 -27.38 11.68
CA ALA A 29 35.99 -27.14 10.30
C ALA A 29 34.84 -26.91 9.29
N ALA A 30 33.68 -27.56 9.51
CA ALA A 30 32.49 -27.34 8.68
C ALA A 30 31.96 -25.89 8.74
N ILE A 31 32.01 -25.26 9.93
CA ILE A 31 31.60 -23.86 10.12
C ILE A 31 32.61 -22.92 9.46
N GLN A 32 33.91 -23.19 9.61
CA GLN A 32 34.96 -22.41 8.95
C GLN A 32 34.85 -22.47 7.42
N ALA A 33 34.47 -23.63 6.87
CA ALA A 33 34.20 -23.79 5.44
C ALA A 33 32.98 -22.98 4.97
N GLN A 34 31.90 -22.92 5.76
CA GLN A 34 30.73 -22.08 5.45
C GLN A 34 31.09 -20.60 5.42
N LEU A 35 31.86 -20.13 6.41
CA LEU A 35 32.35 -18.75 6.47
C LEU A 35 33.26 -18.41 5.27
N THR A 36 34.16 -19.33 4.91
CA THR A 36 35.05 -19.16 3.75
C THR A 36 34.27 -19.11 2.44
N ALA A 37 33.27 -19.97 2.25
CA ALA A 37 32.39 -19.94 1.07
C ALA A 37 31.56 -18.65 0.97
N ALA A 38 31.20 -18.06 2.12
CA ALA A 38 30.57 -16.75 2.20
C ALA A 38 31.57 -15.58 2.11
N HIS A 39 32.85 -15.85 1.84
CA HIS A 39 33.93 -14.86 1.71
C HIS A 39 34.17 -14.02 2.98
N VAL A 40 33.87 -14.59 4.16
CA VAL A 40 34.19 -13.97 5.45
C VAL A 40 35.69 -14.07 5.69
N THR A 41 36.33 -12.93 5.94
CA THR A 41 37.78 -12.86 6.22
C THR A 41 38.06 -13.34 7.65
N GLY A 42 39.11 -14.15 7.85
CA GLY A 42 39.46 -14.67 9.18
C GLY A 42 38.64 -15.87 9.65
N ALA A 43 38.00 -16.60 8.72
CA ALA A 43 37.20 -17.79 9.01
C ALA A 43 37.94 -18.88 9.81
N ASP A 44 39.27 -18.95 9.69
CA ASP A 44 40.16 -19.83 10.45
C ASP A 44 40.25 -19.49 11.94
N THR A 45 40.01 -18.22 12.29
CA THR A 45 39.95 -17.72 13.68
C THR A 45 38.56 -17.82 14.31
N ALA A 46 37.61 -18.48 13.63
CA ALA A 46 36.24 -18.56 14.10
C ALA A 46 36.11 -19.32 15.42
N GLU A 47 35.34 -18.76 16.35
CA GLU A 47 35.06 -19.34 17.66
C GLU A 47 33.56 -19.54 17.86
N MET A 48 33.16 -20.70 18.38
CA MET A 48 31.81 -20.94 18.88
C MET A 48 31.62 -20.23 20.20
N VAL A 49 30.50 -19.52 20.31
CA VAL A 49 30.18 -18.68 21.46
C VAL A 49 28.75 -18.91 21.92
N LYS A 50 28.51 -18.79 23.23
CA LYS A 50 27.17 -18.64 23.79
C LYS A 50 26.95 -17.16 24.06
N MET A 51 25.87 -16.62 23.51
CA MET A 51 25.56 -15.19 23.60
C MET A 51 24.94 -14.85 24.95
N SER A 52 25.18 -13.65 25.43
CA SER A 52 24.47 -13.03 26.54
C SER A 52 24.28 -11.53 26.27
N TYR A 53 23.22 -10.96 26.82
CA TYR A 53 22.85 -9.56 26.61
C TYR A 53 22.52 -8.92 27.94
N THR A 54 23.15 -7.77 28.23
CA THR A 54 22.96 -7.08 29.50
C THR A 54 22.26 -5.75 29.26
N ASP A 55 21.18 -5.51 29.99
CA ASP A 55 20.45 -4.26 29.87
C ASP A 55 21.14 -3.09 30.58
N LYS A 56 20.64 -1.87 30.36
CA LYS A 56 21.14 -0.65 31.01
C LYS A 56 21.06 -0.67 32.54
N ASN A 57 20.29 -1.60 33.12
CA ASN A 57 20.12 -1.77 34.56
C ASN A 57 21.04 -2.89 35.10
N GLY A 58 21.88 -3.48 34.26
CA GLY A 58 22.79 -4.58 34.62
C GLY A 58 22.14 -5.97 34.62
N LYS A 59 20.90 -6.12 34.13
CA LYS A 59 20.25 -7.44 34.03
C LYS A 59 20.73 -8.17 32.79
N THR A 60 21.35 -9.33 32.98
CA THR A 60 21.80 -10.21 31.89
C THR A 60 20.78 -11.29 31.57
N ILE A 61 20.62 -11.57 30.27
CA ILE A 61 19.87 -12.71 29.74
C ILE A 61 20.77 -13.54 28.82
N ASP A 62 20.58 -14.86 28.83
CA ASP A 62 21.25 -15.74 27.88
C ASP A 62 20.59 -15.64 26.50
N GLY A 63 21.41 -15.64 25.46
CA GLY A 63 21.01 -15.67 24.07
C GLY A 63 21.20 -17.04 23.41
N GLY A 64 21.14 -17.04 22.08
CA GLY A 64 21.43 -18.21 21.24
C GLY A 64 22.91 -18.60 21.22
N PHE A 65 23.27 -19.48 20.30
CA PHE A 65 24.67 -19.71 19.96
C PHE A 65 25.07 -18.76 18.84
N GLY A 66 26.36 -18.45 18.77
CA GLY A 66 26.93 -17.68 17.68
C GLY A 66 28.29 -18.22 17.26
N VAL A 67 28.75 -17.76 16.10
CA VAL A 67 30.10 -17.96 15.60
C VAL A 67 30.76 -16.59 15.52
N LYS A 68 31.76 -16.35 16.36
CA LYS A 68 32.51 -15.09 16.39
C LYS A 68 33.67 -15.15 15.40
N VAL A 69 33.81 -14.13 14.56
CA VAL A 69 34.94 -13.94 13.63
C VAL A 69 35.38 -12.48 13.75
N GLY A 70 36.54 -12.23 14.35
CA GLY A 70 36.96 -10.86 14.66
C GLY A 70 35.96 -10.13 15.56
N ALA A 71 35.36 -9.06 15.05
CA ALA A 71 34.31 -8.28 15.72
C ALA A 71 32.89 -8.77 15.41
N ASP A 72 32.72 -9.53 14.34
CA ASP A 72 31.42 -9.98 13.85
C ASP A 72 30.99 -11.27 14.56
N ILE A 73 29.68 -11.43 14.73
CA ILE A 73 29.09 -12.62 15.32
C ILE A 73 27.96 -13.08 14.43
N TYR A 74 28.04 -14.31 13.92
CA TYR A 74 26.98 -14.92 13.12
C TYR A 74 26.09 -15.78 14.00
N ALA A 75 24.78 -15.64 13.87
CA ALA A 75 23.82 -16.45 14.61
C ALA A 75 23.96 -17.93 14.20
N ALA A 76 23.92 -18.84 15.17
CA ALA A 76 24.08 -20.26 14.92
C ALA A 76 23.05 -21.10 15.67
N THR A 77 22.64 -22.19 15.03
CA THR A 77 21.73 -23.17 15.59
C THR A 77 22.47 -24.46 15.90
N LYS A 78 22.17 -25.04 17.07
CA LYS A 78 22.60 -26.40 17.40
C LYS A 78 21.59 -27.39 16.83
N ASN A 79 22.05 -28.24 15.93
CA ASN A 79 21.25 -29.28 15.30
C ASN A 79 21.00 -30.44 16.28
N LYS A 80 20.04 -31.30 15.94
CA LYS A 80 19.64 -32.46 16.77
C LYS A 80 20.79 -33.47 16.95
N ASP A 81 21.68 -33.55 15.97
CA ASP A 81 22.89 -34.40 16.00
C ASP A 81 24.02 -33.80 16.85
N GLY A 82 23.82 -32.62 17.42
CA GLY A 82 24.80 -31.90 18.23
C GLY A 82 25.78 -31.04 17.43
N SER A 83 25.73 -31.07 16.10
CA SER A 83 26.48 -30.16 15.23
C SER A 83 25.93 -28.73 15.33
N PHE A 84 26.70 -27.76 14.86
CA PHE A 84 26.25 -26.38 14.72
C PHE A 84 26.20 -26.00 13.24
N SER A 85 25.26 -25.14 12.88
CA SER A 85 25.18 -24.48 11.58
C SER A 85 24.93 -22.99 11.74
N ILE A 86 25.58 -22.17 10.90
CA ILE A 86 25.27 -20.74 10.85
C ILE A 86 23.87 -20.56 10.25
N ASN A 87 23.07 -19.68 10.84
CA ASN A 87 21.77 -19.30 10.32
C ASN A 87 21.96 -18.53 9.02
N THR A 88 21.12 -18.80 8.03
CA THR A 88 21.21 -18.17 6.73
C THR A 88 19.86 -17.66 6.25
N THR A 89 19.90 -16.67 5.35
CA THR A 89 18.72 -16.10 4.72
C THR A 89 18.84 -16.24 3.22
N GLU A 90 17.90 -16.95 2.60
CA GLU A 90 17.78 -17.05 1.15
C GLU A 90 17.08 -15.83 0.56
N TYR A 91 17.57 -15.34 -0.57
CA TYR A 91 16.98 -14.21 -1.31
C TYR A 91 17.27 -14.36 -2.81
N THR A 92 16.58 -13.58 -3.65
CA THR A 92 16.90 -13.45 -5.08
C THR A 92 17.66 -12.15 -5.30
N ASP A 93 18.88 -12.24 -5.83
CA ASP A 93 19.73 -11.08 -6.06
C ASP A 93 19.22 -10.18 -7.20
N LYS A 94 19.86 -9.03 -7.39
CA LYS A 94 19.54 -8.06 -8.44
C LYS A 94 19.63 -8.62 -9.87
N ASP A 95 20.35 -9.72 -10.04
CA ASP A 95 20.56 -10.39 -11.33
C ASP A 95 19.56 -11.55 -11.54
N GLY A 96 18.71 -11.83 -10.54
CA GLY A 96 17.66 -12.85 -10.59
C GLY A 96 18.09 -14.23 -10.08
N ASN A 97 19.27 -14.35 -9.47
CA ASN A 97 19.78 -15.62 -8.96
C ASN A 97 19.42 -15.82 -7.48
N THR A 98 19.03 -17.03 -7.12
CA THR A 98 18.89 -17.41 -5.71
C THR A 98 20.26 -17.45 -5.03
N LYS A 99 20.41 -16.67 -3.96
CA LYS A 99 21.61 -16.60 -3.12
C LYS A 99 21.24 -16.74 -1.66
N THR A 100 22.25 -17.01 -0.84
CA THR A 100 22.08 -17.10 0.61
C THR A 100 23.11 -16.19 1.29
N ALA A 101 22.66 -15.43 2.28
CA ALA A 101 23.53 -14.64 3.14
C ALA A 101 23.61 -15.27 4.53
N LEU A 102 24.76 -15.11 5.20
CA LEU A 102 24.91 -15.52 6.60
C LEU A 102 24.26 -14.48 7.51
N ASN A 103 23.54 -14.94 8.53
CA ASN A 103 22.84 -14.06 9.47
C ASN A 103 23.83 -13.61 10.55
N GLN A 104 24.17 -12.33 10.53
CA GLN A 104 24.98 -11.66 11.54
C GLN A 104 24.08 -11.12 12.66
N LEU A 105 24.54 -11.16 13.91
CA LEU A 105 23.90 -10.46 15.02
C LEU A 105 24.34 -9.00 15.00
N GLY A 106 23.36 -8.10 14.96
CA GLY A 106 23.56 -6.66 14.85
C GLY A 106 22.25 -5.90 15.03
N GLY A 107 22.03 -4.89 14.18
CA GLY A 107 20.91 -3.95 14.31
C GLY A 107 21.06 -3.03 15.53
N ALA A 108 20.09 -2.15 15.74
CA ALA A 108 20.13 -1.14 16.80
C ALA A 108 20.25 -1.72 18.23
N ASP A 109 19.92 -2.99 18.43
CA ASP A 109 20.00 -3.67 19.73
C ASP A 109 21.18 -4.66 19.84
N GLY A 110 22.01 -4.79 18.79
CA GLY A 110 23.17 -5.68 18.74
C GLY A 110 22.85 -7.19 18.72
N LYS A 111 21.56 -7.57 18.70
CA LYS A 111 21.11 -8.97 18.79
C LYS A 111 20.08 -9.34 17.73
N THR A 112 19.76 -8.43 16.84
CA THR A 112 18.88 -8.67 15.70
C THR A 112 19.66 -9.38 14.61
N GLU A 113 19.08 -10.44 14.03
CA GLU A 113 19.68 -11.08 12.85
C GLU A 113 19.55 -10.16 11.63
N VAL A 114 20.70 -9.75 11.10
CA VAL A 114 20.85 -8.92 9.91
C VAL A 114 21.68 -9.64 8.86
N VAL A 115 21.51 -9.25 7.60
CA VAL A 115 22.26 -9.79 6.46
C VAL A 115 22.86 -8.65 5.66
N SER A 116 24.09 -8.85 5.17
CA SER A 116 24.73 -7.92 4.25
C SER A 116 24.55 -8.41 2.82
N ILE A 117 23.90 -7.60 1.98
CA ILE A 117 23.65 -7.91 0.57
C ILE A 117 24.06 -6.66 -0.23
N ASP A 118 25.00 -6.83 -1.16
CA ASP A 118 25.53 -5.77 -2.04
C ASP A 118 25.92 -4.48 -1.28
N GLY A 119 26.56 -4.64 -0.11
CA GLY A 119 27.07 -3.54 0.71
C GLY A 119 26.02 -2.81 1.56
N LYS A 120 24.78 -3.32 1.62
CA LYS A 120 23.71 -2.81 2.48
C LYS A 120 23.31 -3.85 3.52
N THR A 121 22.89 -3.38 4.69
CA THR A 121 22.51 -4.26 5.80
C THR A 121 21.00 -4.26 5.99
N TYR A 122 20.38 -5.43 5.88
CA TYR A 122 18.94 -5.60 6.03
C TYR A 122 18.61 -6.50 7.21
N ASN A 123 17.42 -6.36 7.79
CA ASN A 123 16.91 -7.37 8.71
C ASN A 123 16.75 -8.69 7.95
N ALA A 124 17.27 -9.79 8.51
CA ALA A 124 17.16 -11.13 7.92
C ALA A 124 15.68 -11.48 7.63
N SER A 125 14.76 -11.12 8.54
CA SER A 125 13.32 -11.33 8.38
C SER A 125 12.68 -10.56 7.21
N LYS A 126 13.26 -9.42 6.81
CA LYS A 126 12.79 -8.65 5.64
C LYS A 126 13.41 -9.14 4.33
N ALA A 127 14.66 -9.59 4.39
CA ALA A 127 15.39 -10.07 3.23
C ALA A 127 15.01 -11.51 2.85
N ALA A 128 14.44 -12.30 3.78
CA ALA A 128 14.02 -13.67 3.55
C ALA A 128 13.02 -13.78 2.39
N GLY A 129 13.43 -14.47 1.32
CA GLY A 129 12.64 -14.65 0.10
C GLY A 129 12.45 -13.37 -0.71
N HIS A 130 13.08 -12.26 -0.33
CA HIS A 130 12.96 -10.99 -1.06
C HIS A 130 13.63 -11.09 -2.43
N ASN A 131 13.01 -10.48 -3.45
CA ASN A 131 13.51 -10.49 -4.81
C ASN A 131 13.98 -9.10 -5.24
N PHE A 132 15.28 -8.85 -5.15
CA PHE A 132 15.88 -7.56 -5.50
C PHE A 132 15.87 -7.25 -7.01
N LYS A 133 15.63 -8.26 -7.86
CA LYS A 133 15.41 -8.06 -9.31
C LYS A 133 14.01 -7.53 -9.62
N ALA A 134 13.00 -7.93 -8.84
CA ALA A 134 11.61 -7.51 -8.99
C ALA A 134 11.27 -6.26 -8.15
N GLN A 135 11.84 -6.18 -6.95
CA GLN A 135 11.67 -5.09 -5.99
C GLN A 135 13.07 -4.62 -5.54
N PRO A 136 13.70 -3.67 -6.25
CA PRO A 136 15.06 -3.23 -5.93
C PRO A 136 15.18 -2.52 -4.57
N ASP A 137 14.10 -1.84 -4.16
CA ASP A 137 14.10 -1.02 -2.97
C ASP A 137 13.62 -1.81 -1.75
N LEU A 138 14.50 -1.95 -0.75
CA LEU A 138 14.19 -2.47 0.56
C LEU A 138 14.81 -1.58 1.62
N ALA A 139 14.08 -1.31 2.69
CA ALA A 139 14.60 -0.52 3.80
C ALA A 139 15.67 -1.31 4.57
N GLU A 140 16.85 -0.71 4.73
CA GLU A 140 17.94 -1.22 5.57
C GLU A 140 17.50 -1.39 7.03
N ALA A 141 18.22 -2.25 7.75
CA ALA A 141 18.02 -2.40 9.19
C ALA A 141 18.30 -1.08 9.89
N ALA A 142 17.52 -0.78 10.94
CA ALA A 142 17.80 0.37 11.78
C ALA A 142 19.15 0.17 12.46
N ALA A 143 20.12 1.03 12.15
CA ALA A 143 21.45 0.99 12.77
C ALA A 143 21.43 1.54 14.20
N THR A 144 20.58 2.53 14.46
CA THR A 144 20.46 3.23 15.75
C THR A 144 19.01 3.61 16.04
N THR A 145 18.74 4.03 17.27
CA THR A 145 17.44 4.59 17.65
C THR A 145 17.16 5.88 16.87
N THR A 146 15.97 5.97 16.29
CA THR A 146 15.52 7.14 15.53
C THR A 146 15.52 8.41 16.39
N GLU A 147 16.25 9.44 15.97
CA GLU A 147 16.18 10.77 16.58
C GLU A 147 14.84 11.46 16.29
N ASN A 148 14.32 12.18 17.29
CA ASN A 148 13.07 12.94 17.26
C ASN A 148 11.90 12.16 16.61
N PRO A 149 11.55 10.97 17.13
CA PRO A 149 10.58 10.09 16.47
C PRO A 149 9.19 10.73 16.39
N LEU A 150 8.78 11.50 17.41
CA LEU A 150 7.49 12.19 17.43
C LEU A 150 7.37 13.22 16.30
N GLN A 151 8.41 14.00 16.04
CA GLN A 151 8.40 14.97 14.94
C GLN A 151 8.26 14.29 13.56
N LYS A 152 8.90 13.13 13.38
CA LYS A 152 8.76 12.35 12.13
C LYS A 152 7.36 11.77 11.98
N ILE A 153 6.75 11.33 13.09
CA ILE A 153 5.36 10.84 13.11
C ILE A 153 4.39 11.98 12.81
N ASP A 154 4.57 13.15 13.42
CA ASP A 154 3.73 14.33 13.17
C ASP A 154 3.80 14.78 11.71
N ALA A 155 5.00 14.74 11.10
CA ALA A 155 5.16 15.03 9.69
C ALA A 155 4.41 14.01 8.79
N ALA A 156 4.42 12.73 9.15
CA ALA A 156 3.66 11.70 8.44
C ALA A 156 2.14 11.87 8.61
N LEU A 157 1.68 12.23 9.81
CA LEU A 157 0.27 12.54 10.07
C LEU A 157 -0.20 13.75 9.25
N ALA A 158 0.63 14.80 9.18
CA ALA A 158 0.32 15.98 8.36
C ALA A 158 0.17 15.63 6.87
N GLN A 159 0.97 14.69 6.34
CA GLN A 159 0.81 14.21 4.96
C GLN A 159 -0.52 13.46 4.76
N VAL A 160 -0.92 12.62 5.71
CA VAL A 160 -2.21 11.90 5.68
C VAL A 160 -3.37 12.87 5.75
N ASP A 161 -3.30 13.87 6.63
CA ASP A 161 -4.35 14.88 6.79
C ASP A 161 -4.49 15.78 5.56
N ALA A 162 -3.37 16.15 4.93
CA ALA A 162 -3.39 16.88 3.66
C ALA A 162 -4.11 16.07 2.56
N LEU A 163 -3.74 14.79 2.38
CA LEU A 163 -4.40 13.92 1.40
C LEU A 163 -5.90 13.75 1.71
N ARG A 164 -6.27 13.61 2.99
CA ARG A 164 -7.68 13.50 3.41
C ARG A 164 -8.46 14.78 3.10
N SER A 165 -7.87 15.94 3.34
CA SER A 165 -8.46 17.25 3.01
C SER A 165 -8.71 17.38 1.51
N ASP A 166 -7.72 17.02 0.68
CA ASP A 166 -7.85 17.05 -0.78
C ASP A 166 -8.95 16.11 -1.28
N LEU A 167 -9.01 14.89 -0.74
CA LEU A 167 -10.07 13.94 -1.06
C LEU A 167 -11.45 14.47 -0.63
N GLY A 168 -11.57 15.13 0.52
CA GLY A 168 -12.81 15.78 0.96
C GLY A 168 -13.24 16.93 0.04
N ALA A 169 -12.29 17.75 -0.41
CA ALA A 169 -12.57 18.81 -1.38
C ALA A 169 -13.05 18.25 -2.73
N VAL A 170 -12.43 17.17 -3.20
CA VAL A 170 -12.84 16.45 -4.41
C VAL A 170 -14.24 15.84 -4.25
N GLN A 171 -14.55 15.23 -3.11
CA GLN A 171 -15.90 14.73 -2.81
C GLN A 171 -16.95 15.85 -2.86
N ASN A 172 -16.66 17.02 -2.29
CA ASN A 172 -17.56 18.18 -2.37
C ASN A 172 -17.80 18.62 -3.81
N ARG A 173 -16.75 18.68 -4.64
CA ARG A 173 -16.86 19.00 -6.06
C ARG A 173 -17.72 17.97 -6.81
N PHE A 174 -17.54 16.69 -6.52
CA PHE A 174 -18.37 15.63 -7.10
C PHE A 174 -19.84 15.77 -6.68
N ASN A 175 -20.12 16.04 -5.40
CA ASN A 175 -21.49 16.27 -4.94
C ASN A 175 -22.15 17.45 -5.66
N SER A 176 -21.43 18.58 -5.81
CA SER A 176 -21.95 19.73 -6.55
C SER A 176 -22.21 19.41 -8.03
N ALA A 177 -21.29 18.67 -8.67
CA ALA A 177 -21.48 18.24 -10.05
C ALA A 177 -22.71 17.32 -10.19
N ILE A 178 -22.89 16.37 -9.27
CA ILE A 178 -24.04 15.46 -9.24
C ILE A 178 -25.35 16.25 -9.06
N THR A 179 -25.42 17.19 -8.12
CA THR A 179 -26.62 18.02 -7.91
C THR A 179 -26.97 18.84 -9.16
N ASN A 180 -25.98 19.48 -9.78
CA ASN A 180 -26.19 20.27 -11.00
C ASN A 180 -26.63 19.40 -12.18
N LEU A 181 -26.02 18.22 -12.36
CA LEU A 181 -26.43 17.25 -13.36
C LEU A 181 -27.86 16.75 -13.10
N GLY A 182 -28.21 16.46 -11.84
CA GLY A 182 -29.57 16.07 -11.46
C GLY A 182 -30.62 17.14 -11.80
N ASN A 183 -30.35 18.41 -11.49
CA ASN A 183 -31.23 19.53 -11.88
C ASN A 183 -31.36 19.66 -13.40
N THR A 184 -30.26 19.48 -14.13
CA THR A 184 -30.26 19.55 -15.60
C THR A 184 -31.10 18.44 -16.21
N VAL A 185 -30.97 17.21 -15.69
CA VAL A 185 -31.79 16.06 -16.11
C VAL A 185 -33.27 16.29 -15.82
N ASN A 186 -33.62 16.81 -14.63
CA ASN A 186 -35.01 17.13 -14.30
C ASN A 186 -35.60 18.19 -15.23
N ASN A 187 -34.90 19.31 -15.43
CA ASN A 187 -35.36 20.38 -16.32
C ASN A 187 -35.53 19.90 -17.76
N LEU A 188 -34.60 19.07 -18.26
CA LEU A 188 -34.67 18.52 -19.61
C LEU A 188 -35.83 17.51 -19.73
N SER A 189 -36.06 16.70 -18.71
CA SER A 189 -37.19 15.76 -18.64
C SER A 189 -38.53 16.49 -18.63
N GLU A 190 -38.66 17.55 -17.83
CA GLU A 190 -39.87 18.40 -17.80
C GLU A 190 -40.10 19.13 -19.12
N ALA A 191 -39.05 19.68 -19.73
CA ALA A 191 -39.15 20.33 -21.04
C ALA A 191 -39.61 19.33 -22.11
N ARG A 192 -39.04 18.10 -22.11
CA ARG A 192 -39.45 17.02 -22.99
C ARG A 192 -40.91 16.63 -22.78
N SER A 193 -41.34 16.47 -21.52
CA SER A 193 -42.75 16.16 -21.19
C SER A 193 -43.70 17.24 -21.71
N ARG A 194 -43.37 18.52 -21.55
CA ARG A 194 -44.21 19.63 -22.05
C ARG A 194 -44.32 19.64 -23.57
N ILE A 195 -43.23 19.33 -24.28
CA ILE A 195 -43.23 19.21 -25.74
C ILE A 195 -44.12 18.04 -26.15
N GLU A 196 -43.89 16.85 -25.59
CA GLU A 196 -44.68 15.65 -25.90
C GLU A 196 -46.17 15.82 -25.58
N ASP A 197 -46.52 16.39 -24.42
CA ASP A 197 -47.91 16.64 -24.02
C ASP A 197 -48.60 17.68 -24.92
N SER A 198 -47.88 18.73 -25.34
CA SER A 198 -48.41 19.76 -26.26
C SER A 198 -48.64 19.20 -27.66
N ASP A 199 -47.70 18.41 -28.16
CA ASP A 199 -47.81 17.75 -29.46
C ASP A 199 -48.98 16.75 -29.44
N TYR A 200 -49.13 15.99 -28.36
CA TYR A 200 -50.27 15.09 -28.17
C TYR A 200 -51.60 15.84 -28.11
N ALA A 201 -51.70 16.92 -27.35
CA ALA A 201 -52.92 17.73 -27.27
C ALA A 201 -53.32 18.32 -28.64
N THR A 202 -52.34 18.73 -29.44
CA THR A 202 -52.56 19.26 -30.81
C THR A 202 -53.07 18.17 -31.75
N GLU A 203 -52.45 16.99 -31.72
CA GLU A 203 -52.86 15.85 -32.55
C GLU A 203 -54.28 15.36 -32.18
N VAL A 204 -54.58 15.24 -30.88
CA VAL A 204 -55.92 14.87 -30.40
C VAL A 204 -56.98 15.92 -30.81
N SER A 205 -56.63 17.21 -30.76
CA SER A 205 -57.53 18.28 -31.21
C SER A 205 -57.81 18.20 -32.71
N ASN A 206 -56.80 17.89 -33.52
CA ASN A 206 -56.94 17.69 -34.96
C ASN A 206 -57.76 16.42 -35.27
N MET A 207 -57.52 15.33 -34.55
CA MET A 207 -58.30 14.09 -34.66
C MET A 207 -59.77 14.35 -34.32
N SER A 208 -60.05 15.04 -33.21
CA SER A 208 -61.42 15.38 -32.80
C SER A 208 -62.09 16.29 -33.84
N ARG A 209 -61.39 17.32 -34.33
CA ARG A 209 -61.89 18.17 -35.42
C ARG A 209 -62.20 17.37 -36.68
N ALA A 210 -61.34 16.43 -37.07
CA ALA A 210 -61.55 15.56 -38.22
C ALA A 210 -62.78 14.66 -38.02
N GLN A 211 -62.97 14.10 -36.83
CA GLN A 211 -64.16 13.30 -36.48
C GLN A 211 -65.45 14.13 -36.52
N ILE A 212 -65.43 15.35 -35.96
CA ILE A 212 -66.58 16.26 -36.00
C ILE A 212 -66.89 16.66 -37.45
N LEU A 213 -65.88 16.97 -38.27
CA LEU A 213 -66.08 17.27 -39.69
C LEU A 213 -66.67 16.08 -40.45
N GLN A 214 -66.25 14.85 -40.13
CA GLN A 214 -66.85 13.65 -40.72
C GLN A 214 -68.33 13.50 -40.31
N GLN A 215 -68.68 13.72 -39.05
CA GLN A 215 -70.08 13.66 -38.56
C GLN A 215 -70.95 14.82 -39.07
N ALA A 216 -70.41 16.03 -39.13
CA ALA A 216 -71.10 17.20 -39.69
C ALA A 216 -71.25 17.04 -41.20
N GLY A 217 -70.25 16.51 -41.90
CA GLY A 217 -70.33 16.22 -43.33
C GLY A 217 -71.47 15.26 -43.64
N THR A 218 -71.65 14.18 -42.87
CA THR A 218 -72.78 13.25 -43.05
C THR A 218 -74.12 13.87 -42.68
N SER A 219 -74.20 14.67 -41.62
CA SER A 219 -75.43 15.37 -41.20
C SER A 219 -75.85 16.46 -42.19
N VAL A 220 -74.91 17.28 -42.68
CA VAL A 220 -75.14 18.29 -43.72
C VAL A 220 -75.54 17.64 -45.03
N LEU A 221 -74.92 16.52 -45.42
CA LEU A 221 -75.39 15.73 -46.57
C LEU A 221 -76.82 15.23 -46.37
N ALA A 222 -77.15 14.69 -45.20
CA ALA A 222 -78.51 14.25 -44.88
C ALA A 222 -79.52 15.41 -44.92
N GLN A 223 -79.16 16.59 -44.43
CA GLN A 223 -80.01 17.78 -44.40
C GLN A 223 -80.15 18.42 -45.79
N ALA A 224 -79.06 18.50 -46.56
CA ALA A 224 -79.08 18.92 -47.96
C ALA A 224 -79.91 17.98 -48.83
N ASN A 225 -79.97 16.69 -48.53
CA ASN A 225 -80.84 15.73 -49.21
C ASN A 225 -82.34 15.89 -48.83
N GLN A 226 -82.65 16.51 -47.68
CA GLN A 226 -84.03 16.79 -47.25
C GLN A 226 -84.57 18.14 -47.77
N VAL A 227 -83.71 19.14 -48.01
CA VAL A 227 -84.11 20.46 -48.53
C VAL A 227 -84.91 20.39 -49.85
N PRO A 228 -84.55 19.58 -50.86
CA PRO A 228 -85.34 19.43 -52.08
C PRO A 228 -86.76 18.91 -51.84
N GLN A 229 -86.96 18.09 -50.79
CA GLN A 229 -88.29 17.54 -50.46
C GLN A 229 -89.22 18.61 -49.86
N ASN A 230 -88.67 19.57 -49.10
CA ASN A 230 -89.44 20.71 -48.59
C ASN A 230 -89.83 21.69 -49.70
N VAL A 231 -89.01 21.84 -50.76
CA VAL A 231 -89.36 22.67 -51.92
C VAL A 231 -90.52 22.06 -52.73
N LEU A 232 -90.60 20.74 -52.80
CA LEU A 232 -91.75 20.05 -53.41
C LEU A 232 -93.05 20.21 -52.60
N SER A 233 -92.98 20.49 -51.30
CA SER A 233 -94.15 20.81 -50.47
C SER A 233 -94.71 22.21 -50.72
N LEU A 234 -93.91 23.15 -51.24
CA LEU A 234 -94.33 24.52 -51.56
C LEU A 234 -94.93 24.65 -52.98
N LEU A 235 -94.94 23.56 -53.75
CA LEU A 235 -95.49 23.47 -55.11
C LEU A 235 -96.78 22.64 -55.15
N ARG A 236 -97.48 22.49 -54.02
CA ARG A 236 -98.78 21.80 -53.90
C ARG A 236 -99.88 22.74 -53.45
#